data_AF-A0A2E0MDL9-F1
#
_entry.id   AF-A0A2E0MDL9-F1
#
_cell.length_a   1.000
_cell.length_b   1.000
_cell.length_c   1.000
_cell.angle_alpha   90.00
_cell.angle_beta   90.00
_cell.angle_gamma   90.00
#
_symmetry.space_group_name_H-M   'P 1'
#
loop_
_entity.id
_entity.type
_entity.pdbx_description
1 polymer ?
#
loop_
_entity_poly.entity_id
_entity_poly.type
_entity_poly.pdbx_seq_one_letter_code
_entity_poly.pdbx_strand_id
1 'polypeptide(L)' 'MELNEAQQKFISAWGAIGTQWGINRTMAQIHALLLISEK' A
#
# COMPACT_ATOMS: atom_id res chain seq x y z
N MET A 1 -7.38 16.00 6.89
CA MET A 1 -7.40 14.76 6.10
C MET A 1 -7.52 13.62 7.09
N GLU A 2 -8.59 12.84 6.98
CA GLU A 2 -8.83 11.69 7.85
C GLU A 2 -7.69 10.68 7.67
N LEU A 3 -7.13 10.17 8.78
CA LEU A 3 -6.00 9.24 8.78
C LEU A 3 -6.25 8.02 7.87
N ASN A 4 -7.48 7.52 7.87
CA ASN A 4 -7.91 6.40 7.03
C ASN A 4 -7.78 6.68 5.53
N GLU A 5 -8.09 7.90 5.09
CA GLU A 5 -7.97 8.27 3.68
C GLU A 5 -6.50 8.33 3.25
N ALA A 6 -5.63 8.82 4.13
CA ALA A 6 -4.19 8.85 3.90
C ALA A 6 -3.59 7.43 3.80
N GLN A 7 -4.02 6.52 4.68
CA GLN A 7 -3.60 5.11 4.64
C GLN A 7 -4.01 4.42 3.34
N GLN A 8 -5.24 4.64 2.87
CA GLN A 8 -5.69 4.08 1.59
C GLN A 8 -4.92 4.64 0.40
N LYS A 9 -4.64 5.95 0.38
CA LYS A 9 -3.79 6.57 -0.64
C LYS A 9 -2.39 5.98 -0.64
N PHE A 10 -1.80 5.76 0.54
CA PHE A 10 -0.50 5.11 0.69
C PHE A 10 -0.50 3.69 0.11
N ILE A 11 -1.46 2.84 0.51
CA ILE A 11 -1.58 1.46 0.03
C ILE A 11 -1.75 1.44 -1.50
N SER A 12 -2.58 2.32 -2.06
CA SER A 12 -2.80 2.41 -3.50
C SER A 12 -1.54 2.83 -4.26
N ALA A 13 -0.84 3.85 -3.79
CA ALA A 13 0.40 4.33 -4.39
C ALA A 13 1.51 3.27 -4.34
N TRP A 14 1.66 2.58 -3.21
CA TRP A 14 2.64 1.50 -3.05
C TRP A 14 2.35 0.32 -3.98
N GLY A 15 1.07 -0.02 -4.16
CA GLY A 15 0.63 -1.02 -5.13
C GLY A 15 1.02 -0.69 -6.57
N ALA A 16 0.93 0.59 -6.97
CA ALA A 16 1.33 1.05 -8.29
C ALA A 16 2.85 0.98 -8.48
N ILE A 17 3.63 1.41 -7.47
CA ILE A 17 5.10 1.33 -7.49
C ILE A 17 5.57 -0.12 -7.60
N GLY A 18 5.01 -1.02 -6.79
CA GLY A 18 5.36 -2.44 -6.84
C GLY A 18 5.09 -3.09 -8.20
N THR A 19 3.99 -2.71 -8.85
CA THR A 19 3.65 -3.19 -10.20
C THR A 19 4.71 -2.76 -11.22
N GLN A 20 5.29 -1.57 -11.08
CA GLN A 20 6.34 -1.07 -11.97
C GLN A 20 7.65 -1.86 -11.86
N TRP A 21 7.84 -2.60 -10.77
CA TRP A 21 8.99 -3.49 -10.54
C TRP A 21 8.66 -4.97 -10.77
N GLY A 22 7.51 -5.28 -11.37
CA GLY A 22 7.09 -6.66 -11.67
C GLY A 22 6.48 -7.41 -10.48
N ILE A 23 6.20 -6.73 -9.36
CA ILE A 23 5.49 -7.32 -8.22
C ILE A 23 3.99 -7.25 -8.49
N ASN A 24 3.26 -8.32 -8.16
CA ASN A 24 1.80 -8.30 -8.25
C ASN A 24 1.22 -7.16 -7.37
N ARG A 25 0.33 -6.34 -7.94
CA ARG A 25 -0.29 -5.20 -7.25
C ARG A 25 -0.87 -5.56 -5.89
N THR A 26 -1.60 -6.68 -5.81
CA THR A 26 -2.23 -7.14 -4.57
C THR A 26 -1.19 -7.49 -3.52
N MET A 27 -0.11 -8.17 -3.91
CA MET A 27 0.99 -8.48 -2.98
C MET A 27 1.65 -7.20 -2.45
N ALA A 28 1.96 -6.23 -3.33
CA ALA A 28 2.51 -4.95 -2.92
C ALA A 28 1.58 -4.19 -1.95
N GLN A 29 0.27 -4.20 -2.19
CA GLN A 29 -0.72 -3.59 -1.29
C GLN A 29 -0.78 -4.29 0.08
N ILE A 30 -0.66 -5.62 0.13
CA ILE A 30 -0.58 -6.37 1.39
C ILE A 30 0.67 -5.96 2.17
N HIS A 31 1.83 -5.85 1.52
CA HIS A 31 3.05 -5.36 2.17
C HIS A 31 2.89 -3.93 2.71
N ALA A 32 2.26 -3.04 1.94
CA ALA A 32 1.97 -1.67 2.37
C ALA A 32 1.05 -1.64 3.60
N LEU A 33 0.01 -2.48 3.62
CA LEU A 33 -0.91 -2.62 4.75
C LEU A 33 -0.17 -3.12 6.00
N LEU A 34 0.69 -4.13 5.86
CA LEU A 34 1.47 -4.68 6.98
C LEU A 34 2.47 -3.66 7.55
N LEU A 35 3.05 -2.80 6.70
CA LEU A 35 4.01 -1.78 7.13
C LEU A 35 3.38 -0.72 8.04
N ILE A 36 2.11 -0.36 7.77
CA ILE A 36 1.37 0.66 8.52
C ILE A 36 0.44 0.06 9.57
N SER A 37 0.33 -1.27 9.65
CA SER A 37 -0.44 -1.95 10.67
C SER A 37 0.28 -1.78 12.01
N GLU A 38 -0.43 -1.26 13.00
CA GLU A 38 0.04 -1.29 14.38
C GLU A 38 0.11 -2.74 14.89
N LYS A 39 0.90 -2.94 15.95
CA LYS A 39 1.18 -4.25 16.54
C LYS A 39 0.10 -4.68 17.53
#